data_AF-A0A7T4DIN5-F1
#
_entry.id   AF-A0A7T4DIN5-F1
#
_cell.length_a   1.000
_cell.length_b   1.000
_cell.length_c   1.000
_cell.angle_alpha   90.00
_cell.angle_beta   90.00
_cell.angle_gamma   90.00
#
_symmetry.space_group_name_H-M   'P 1'
#
loop_
_entity.id
_entity.type
_entity.pdbx_description
1 polymer ?
#
loop_
_entity_poly.entity_id
_entity_poly.type
_entity_poly.pdbx_seq_one_letter_code
_entity_poly.pdbx_strand_id
1 'polypeptide(L)'
;MNDTTADLDTEVRRLRIRIIGLTPTQLVQVGESAAGTRRQTIAEALAEFSRIGSAGRPVPDIGDHSLADQVVVLIDTGIAAAKTLPPARGQEMLERLHTAAVDLRRNLA
;
A
#
# COMPACT_ATOMS: atom_id res chain seq x y z
N MET A 1 -8.78 22.45 -0.26
CA MET A 1 -7.98 21.79 0.80
C MET A 1 -8.05 20.32 0.44
N ASN A 2 -6.97 19.75 -0.10
CA ASN A 2 -6.96 18.35 -0.53
C ASN A 2 -7.09 17.49 0.72
N ASP A 3 -8.15 16.69 0.80
CA ASP A 3 -8.32 15.74 1.90
C ASP A 3 -7.56 14.46 1.54
N THR A 4 -6.23 14.51 1.67
CA THR A 4 -5.33 13.39 1.34
C THR A 4 -5.71 12.11 2.06
N THR A 5 -6.36 12.21 3.23
CA THR A 5 -6.87 11.03 3.95
C THR A 5 -8.02 10.38 3.18
N ALA A 6 -8.99 11.16 2.70
CA ALA A 6 -10.10 10.64 1.90
C ALA A 6 -9.65 10.06 0.54
N ASP A 7 -8.64 10.69 -0.08
CA ASP A 7 -8.01 10.17 -1.30
C ASP A 7 -7.31 8.82 -1.03
N LEU A 8 -6.58 8.74 0.09
CA LEU A 8 -5.91 7.52 0.52
C LEU A 8 -6.90 6.40 0.85
N ASP A 9 -7.99 6.68 1.57
CA ASP A 9 -9.06 5.71 1.85
C ASP A 9 -9.68 5.15 0.55
N THR A 10 -9.86 6.03 -0.45
CA THR A 10 -10.35 5.64 -1.77
C THR A 10 -9.37 4.71 -2.48
N GLU A 11 -8.08 5.04 -2.46
CA GLU A 11 -7.05 4.22 -3.11
C GLU A 11 -6.83 2.88 -2.38
N VAL A 12 -6.90 2.84 -1.05
CA VAL A 12 -6.89 1.59 -0.24
C VAL A 12 -8.02 0.66 -0.68
N ARG A 13 -9.24 1.20 -0.80
CA ARG A 13 -10.40 0.41 -1.23
C ARG A 13 -10.20 -0.16 -2.63
N ARG A 14 -9.67 0.62 -3.57
CA ARG A 14 -9.37 0.18 -4.95
C ARG A 14 -8.31 -0.92 -4.97
N LEU A 15 -7.21 -0.73 -4.24
CA LEU A 15 -6.13 -1.71 -4.11
C LEU A 15 -6.64 -3.02 -3.52
N ARG A 16 -7.44 -2.97 -2.46
CA ARG A 16 -8.02 -4.16 -1.83
C ARG A 16 -8.85 -4.97 -2.82
N ILE A 17 -9.75 -4.31 -3.56
CA ILE A 17 -10.57 -4.97 -4.60
C ILE A 17 -9.69 -5.58 -5.68
N ARG A 18 -8.67 -4.85 -6.15
CA ARG A 18 -7.76 -5.33 -7.20
C ARG A 18 -6.99 -6.56 -6.75
N ILE A 19 -6.39 -6.53 -5.57
CA ILE A 19 -5.55 -7.62 -5.05
C ILE A 19 -6.38 -8.86 -4.74
N ILE A 20 -7.57 -8.72 -4.14
CA ILE A 20 -8.50 -9.85 -3.92
C ILE A 20 -8.91 -10.51 -5.24
N GLY A 21 -9.04 -9.72 -6.31
CA GLY A 21 -9.36 -10.21 -7.64
C GLY A 21 -8.24 -10.97 -8.35
N LEU A 22 -7.01 -10.97 -7.82
CA LEU A 22 -5.88 -11.68 -8.42
C LEU A 22 -5.88 -13.15 -7.99
N THR A 23 -5.84 -14.04 -8.98
CA THR A 23 -5.61 -15.48 -8.75
C THR A 23 -4.13 -15.77 -8.45
N PRO A 24 -3.80 -16.89 -7.80
CA PRO A 24 -2.41 -17.29 -7.58
C PRO A 24 -1.56 -17.30 -8.87
N THR A 25 -2.13 -17.76 -9.99
CA THR A 25 -1.46 -17.73 -11.29
C THR A 25 -1.18 -16.32 -11.78
N GLN A 26 -2.08 -15.36 -11.54
CA GLN A 26 -1.86 -13.96 -11.91
C GLN A 26 -0.87 -13.25 -10.98
N LEU A 27 -0.71 -13.72 -9.75
CA LEU A 27 0.25 -13.18 -8.77
C LEU A 27 1.69 -13.50 -9.15
N VAL A 28 1.95 -14.65 -9.79
CA VAL A 28 3.29 -15.03 -10.29
C VAL A 28 3.61 -14.44 -11.67
N GLN A 29 2.66 -13.79 -12.34
CA GLN A 29 2.92 -13.08 -13.60
C GLN A 29 3.70 -11.80 -13.34
N VAL A 30 4.56 -11.43 -14.30
CA VAL A 30 5.24 -10.14 -14.31
C VAL A 30 4.20 -9.02 -14.45
N GLY A 31 4.27 -8.01 -13.58
CA GLY A 31 3.38 -6.85 -13.64
C GLY A 31 3.66 -6.03 -14.90
N GLU A 32 2.65 -5.32 -15.43
CA GLU A 32 2.76 -4.61 -16.72
C GLU A 32 3.87 -3.55 -16.74
N SER A 33 4.27 -3.04 -15.57
CA SER A 33 5.29 -1.99 -15.42
C SER A 33 6.40 -2.35 -14.42
N ALA A 34 6.50 -3.60 -13.98
CA ALA A 34 7.41 -4.01 -12.90
C ALA A 34 8.53 -4.94 -13.39
N ALA A 35 9.70 -4.87 -12.73
CA ALA A 35 10.83 -5.77 -12.98
C ALA A 35 10.62 -7.20 -12.39
N GLY A 36 9.50 -7.44 -11.72
CA GLY A 36 9.20 -8.67 -11.00
C GLY A 36 7.73 -9.07 -11.09
N THR A 37 7.36 -10.12 -10.34
CA THR A 37 5.98 -10.61 -10.31
C THR A 37 5.04 -9.61 -9.64
N ARG A 38 3.73 -9.69 -9.90
CA ARG A 38 2.72 -8.90 -9.18
C ARG A 38 2.82 -9.13 -7.67
N ARG A 39 3.09 -10.37 -7.23
CA ARG A 39 3.32 -10.68 -5.82
C ARG A 39 4.53 -9.95 -5.26
N GLN A 40 5.64 -9.94 -5.98
CA GLN A 40 6.84 -9.23 -5.55
C GLN A 40 6.61 -7.72 -5.50
N THR A 41 5.91 -7.17 -6.48
CA THR A 41 5.49 -5.75 -6.52
C THR A 41 4.65 -5.38 -5.30
N ILE A 42 3.69 -6.23 -4.91
CA ILE A 42 2.89 -6.02 -3.70
C ILE A 42 3.77 -6.09 -2.46
N ALA A 43 4.65 -7.10 -2.34
CA ALA A 43 5.56 -7.24 -1.20
C ALA A 43 6.48 -6.02 -1.01
N GLU A 44 7.03 -5.49 -2.11
CA GLU A 44 7.86 -4.28 -2.12
C GLU A 44 7.05 -3.05 -1.66
N ALA A 45 5.81 -2.91 -2.15
CA ALA A 45 4.92 -1.84 -1.70
C ALA A 45 4.52 -1.96 -0.22
N LEU A 46 4.31 -3.17 0.29
CA LEU A 46 4.05 -3.38 1.72
C LEU A 46 5.27 -2.94 2.55
N ALA A 47 6.48 -3.28 2.11
CA ALA A 47 7.70 -2.80 2.77
C ALA A 47 7.82 -1.27 2.73
N GLU A 48 7.43 -0.63 1.63
CA GLU A 48 7.34 0.84 1.51
C GLU A 48 6.35 1.42 2.51
N PHE A 49 5.11 0.92 2.56
CA PHE A 49 4.08 1.40 3.50
C PHE A 49 4.56 1.26 4.95
N SER A 50 5.19 0.13 5.29
CA SER A 50 5.75 -0.05 6.62
C SER A 50 6.85 0.97 6.93
N ARG A 51 7.73 1.26 5.96
CA ARG A 51 8.80 2.26 6.13
C ARG A 51 8.24 3.67 6.35
N ILE A 52 7.17 4.02 5.64
CA ILE A 52 6.54 5.34 5.76
C ILE A 52 5.74 5.44 7.07
N GLY A 53 4.83 4.51 7.32
CA GLY A 53 3.80 4.64 8.37
C GLY A 53 4.00 3.81 9.63
N SER A 54 4.94 2.85 9.63
CA SER A 54 5.13 1.87 10.72
C SER A 54 6.58 1.72 11.15
N ALA A 55 7.39 2.78 11.00
CA ALA A 55 8.81 2.82 11.36
C ALA A 55 9.67 1.69 10.76
N GLY A 56 9.27 1.15 9.61
CA GLY A 56 9.99 0.08 8.92
C GLY A 56 9.93 -1.27 9.63
N ARG A 57 8.92 -1.52 10.47
CA ARG A 57 8.70 -2.85 11.07
C ARG A 57 8.66 -3.91 9.96
N PRO A 58 9.29 -5.08 10.17
CA PRO A 58 9.26 -6.16 9.18
C PRO A 58 7.81 -6.51 8.85
N VAL A 59 7.49 -6.55 7.55
CA VAL A 59 6.23 -7.13 7.07
C VAL A 59 6.43 -8.64 7.06
N PRO A 60 5.62 -9.42 7.79
CA PRO A 60 5.76 -10.88 7.79
C PRO A 60 5.58 -11.43 6.38
N ASP A 61 6.21 -12.57 6.09
CA ASP A 61 5.87 -13.32 4.89
C ASP A 61 4.42 -13.78 5.00
N ILE A 62 3.58 -13.29 4.09
CA ILE A 62 2.14 -13.50 4.12
C ILE A 62 1.71 -14.31 2.90
N GLY A 63 0.76 -15.21 3.11
CA GLY A 63 0.11 -15.93 2.03
C GLY A 63 -0.69 -14.99 1.12
N ASP A 64 -0.93 -15.42 -0.12
CA ASP A 64 -1.62 -14.61 -1.15
C ASP A 64 -2.96 -14.03 -0.67
N HIS A 65 -3.71 -14.83 0.11
CA HIS A 65 -5.02 -14.45 0.65
C HIS A 65 -4.96 -13.27 1.64
N SER A 66 -3.81 -12.97 2.23
CA SER A 66 -3.65 -11.90 3.23
C SER A 66 -3.06 -10.62 2.66
N LEU A 67 -2.60 -10.62 1.39
CA LEU A 67 -1.94 -9.46 0.78
C LEU A 67 -2.82 -8.21 0.82
N ALA A 68 -4.10 -8.34 0.48
CA ALA A 68 -5.04 -7.23 0.43
C ALA A 68 -5.31 -6.63 1.82
N ASP A 69 -5.47 -7.49 2.83
CA ASP A 69 -5.71 -7.03 4.21
C ASP A 69 -4.46 -6.39 4.80
N GLN A 70 -3.25 -6.86 4.45
CA GLN A 70 -2.01 -6.25 4.90
C GLN A 70 -1.82 -4.83 4.33
N VAL A 71 -2.25 -4.56 3.09
CA VAL A 71 -2.26 -3.20 2.52
C VAL A 71 -3.12 -2.28 3.39
N VAL A 72 -4.34 -2.71 3.74
CA VAL A 72 -5.26 -1.95 4.59
C VAL A 72 -4.60 -1.66 5.94
N VAL A 73 -4.09 -2.70 6.63
CA VAL A 73 -3.49 -2.57 7.96
C VAL A 73 -2.33 -1.59 7.98
N LEU A 74 -1.41 -1.65 7.01
CA LEU A 74 -0.24 -0.76 6.98
C LEU A 74 -0.63 0.68 6.69
N ILE A 75 -1.57 0.91 5.79
CA ILE A 75 -2.02 2.26 5.45
C ILE A 75 -2.83 2.85 6.62
N ASP A 76 -3.76 2.11 7.23
CA ASP A 76 -4.50 2.55 8.42
C ASP A 76 -3.56 2.87 9.59
N THR A 77 -2.52 2.05 9.79
CA THR A 77 -1.46 2.31 10.77
C THR A 77 -0.74 3.61 10.47
N GLY A 78 -0.40 3.87 9.20
CA GLY A 78 0.21 5.12 8.75
C GLY A 78 -0.68 6.35 8.95
N ILE A 79 -1.98 6.24 8.66
CA ILE A 79 -2.96 7.30 8.91
C ILE A 79 -3.04 7.60 10.41
N ALA A 80 -3.09 6.56 11.25
CA ALA A 80 -3.09 6.73 12.70
C ALA A 80 -1.79 7.37 13.21
N ALA A 81 -0.63 6.95 12.68
CA ALA A 81 0.66 7.52 13.02
C ALA A 81 0.75 9.01 12.63
N ALA A 82 0.29 9.37 11.42
CA ALA A 82 0.27 10.75 10.94
C ALA A 82 -0.50 11.70 11.88
N LYS A 83 -1.59 11.24 12.48
CA LYS A 83 -2.39 12.02 13.46
C LYS A 83 -1.65 12.35 14.75
N THR A 84 -0.59 11.60 15.07
CA THR A 84 0.25 11.82 16.26
C THR A 84 1.43 12.75 16.00
N LEU A 85 1.69 13.10 14.73
CA LEU A 85 2.81 13.94 14.32
C LEU A 85 2.39 15.42 14.23
N PRO A 86 3.36 16.35 14.23
CA PRO A 86 3.09 17.75 13.88
C PRO A 86 2.40 17.85 12.51
N PRO A 87 1.44 18.78 12.31
CA PRO A 87 0.58 18.80 11.11
C PRO A 87 1.33 18.71 9.78
N ALA A 88 2.42 19.45 9.61
CA ALA A 88 3.23 19.41 8.39
C ALA A 88 3.86 18.02 8.13
N ARG A 89 4.34 17.34 9.17
CA ARG A 89 4.93 16.00 9.06
C ARG A 89 3.87 14.92 8.88
N GLY A 90 2.71 15.07 9.54
CA GLY A 90 1.56 14.20 9.33
C GLY A 90 1.08 14.28 7.89
N GLN A 91 0.94 15.48 7.34
CA GLN A 91 0.55 15.70 5.95
C GLN A 91 1.57 15.11 4.96
N GLU A 92 2.87 15.34 5.16
CA GLU A 92 3.94 14.76 4.33
C GLU A 92 3.87 13.22 4.33
N MET A 93 3.62 12.61 5.49
CA MET A 93 3.47 11.16 5.61
C MET A 93 2.25 10.65 4.81
N LEU A 94 1.10 11.32 4.91
CA LEU A 94 -0.11 10.97 4.18
C LEU A 94 0.10 11.07 2.66
N GLU A 95 0.76 12.13 2.20
CA GLU A 95 1.08 12.32 0.77
C GLU A 95 2.00 11.21 0.25
N ARG A 96 3.02 10.83 1.01
CA ARG A 96 3.93 9.73 0.66
C ARG A 96 3.20 8.38 0.60
N LEU A 97 2.31 8.10 1.57
CA LEU A 97 1.47 6.89 1.55
C LEU A 97 0.57 6.87 0.32
N HIS A 98 -0.05 8.01 0.00
CA HIS A 98 -0.93 8.14 -1.16
C HIS A 98 -0.17 7.93 -2.48
N THR A 99 0.99 8.54 -2.65
CA THR A 99 1.84 8.31 -3.83
C THR A 99 2.21 6.84 -3.96
N ALA A 100 2.68 6.20 -2.90
CA ALA A 100 3.03 4.77 -2.93
C ALA A 100 1.83 3.87 -3.25
N ALA A 101 0.62 4.20 -2.75
CA ALA A 101 -0.60 3.47 -3.05
C ALA A 101 -1.02 3.60 -4.53
N VAL A 102 -0.94 4.81 -5.08
CA VAL A 102 -1.22 5.07 -6.50
C VAL A 102 -0.23 4.31 -7.39
N ASP A 103 1.06 4.31 -7.03
CA ASP A 103 2.09 3.61 -7.80
C ASP A 103 1.89 2.10 -7.76
N LEU A 104 1.56 1.52 -6.61
CA LEU A 104 1.17 0.11 -6.53
C LEU A 104 -0.03 -0.19 -7.45
N ARG A 105 -1.07 0.67 -7.43
CA ARG A 105 -2.25 0.45 -8.27
C ARG A 105 -1.90 0.48 -9.75
N ARG A 106 -1.03 1.40 -10.18
CA ARG A 106 -0.56 1.50 -11.57
C ARG A 106 0.23 0.25 -11.99
N ASN A 107 1.10 -0.26 -11.13
CA ASN A 107 1.89 -1.46 -11.42
C ASN A 107 1.07 -2.76 -11.42
N LEU A 108 -0.10 -2.74 -10.78
CA LEU A 108 -1.06 -3.85 -10.78
C LEU A 108 -2.14 -3.74 -11.86
N ALA A 109 -2.23 -2.62 -12.60
CA ALA A 109 -3.14 -2.46 -13.73
C ALA A 109 -2.88 -3.51 -14.82
#